data_AF-G4U225-F1
#
_entry.id   AF-G4U225-F1
#
_cell.length_a   1.000
_cell.length_b   1.000
_cell.length_c   1.000
_cell.angle_alpha   90.00
_cell.angle_beta   90.00
_cell.angle_gamma   90.00
#
_symmetry.space_group_name_H-M   'P 1'
#
loop_
_entity.id
_entity.type
_entity.pdbx_description
1 polymer ?
#
loop_
_entity_poly.entity_id
_entity_poly.type
_entity_poly.pdbx_seq_one_letter_code
_entity_poly.pdbx_strand_id
1 'polypeptide(L)'
;MRFSRFVALFASAALLVSAAPLPVLDIDHERMMNYHLGSANNHRMQVGHHANQAIFHSGALALAKQRDDHHAAARHQMAMDYHDEQRVRHLGQYGHHMQQAEHHRQQLGTRSIEELD
;
A
#
# COMPACT_ATOMS: atom_id res chain seq x y z
N MET A 1 70.61 -0.06 2.23
CA MET A 1 69.68 -1.21 2.23
C MET A 1 68.62 -0.99 3.31
N ARG A 2 67.47 -0.42 2.94
CA ARG A 2 66.38 -0.05 3.87
C ARG A 2 65.03 -0.22 3.15
N PHE A 3 64.53 -1.44 2.97
CA PHE A 3 63.19 -1.66 2.40
C PHE A 3 62.61 -3.02 2.81
N SER A 4 62.56 -3.32 4.12
CA SER A 4 62.11 -4.64 4.58
C SER A 4 61.24 -4.61 5.84
N ARG A 5 60.53 -3.51 6.11
CA ARG A 5 59.68 -3.37 7.32
C ARG A 5 58.29 -2.78 7.09
N PHE A 6 57.73 -2.91 5.88
CA PHE A 6 56.40 -2.37 5.58
C PHE A 6 55.39 -3.39 5.02
N VAL A 7 55.68 -4.70 5.10
CA VAL A 7 54.75 -5.74 4.60
C VAL A 7 54.02 -6.48 5.73
N ALA A 8 54.43 -6.30 7.00
CA ALA A 8 53.87 -7.07 8.12
C ALA A 8 52.75 -6.36 8.92
N LEU A 9 52.21 -5.22 8.45
CA LEU A 9 51.17 -4.48 9.18
C LEU A 9 49.83 -4.35 8.45
N PHE A 10 49.70 -4.90 7.24
CA PHE A 10 48.45 -4.85 6.46
C PHE A 10 47.73 -6.20 6.34
N ALA A 11 48.09 -7.18 7.17
CA ALA A 11 47.48 -8.51 7.16
C ALA A 11 46.52 -8.76 8.34
N SER A 12 46.33 -7.80 9.25
CA SER A 12 45.65 -8.04 10.53
C SER A 12 44.35 -7.25 10.76
N ALA A 13 43.89 -6.45 9.78
CA ALA A 13 42.79 -5.50 9.98
C ALA A 13 41.47 -5.87 9.27
N ALA A 14 41.32 -7.08 8.75
CA ALA A 14 40.15 -7.47 7.95
C ALA A 14 39.28 -8.59 8.57
N LEU A 15 39.41 -8.88 9.87
CA LEU A 15 38.58 -9.88 10.56
C LEU A 15 37.91 -9.35 11.84
N LEU A 16 37.60 -8.06 11.89
CA LEU A 16 36.74 -7.48 12.93
C LEU A 16 35.52 -6.80 12.29
N VAL A 17 34.84 -7.49 11.38
CA VAL A 17 33.44 -7.14 11.08
C VAL A 17 32.59 -7.80 12.18
N SER A 18 32.63 -7.13 13.33
CA SER A 18 31.47 -6.80 14.13
C SER A 18 30.38 -7.87 14.19
N ALA A 19 30.49 -8.75 15.18
CA ALA A 19 29.36 -9.47 15.78
C ALA A 19 28.43 -8.52 16.57
N ALA A 20 28.35 -7.22 16.20
CA ALA A 20 27.28 -6.38 16.71
C ALA A 20 25.99 -6.90 16.10
N PRO A 21 24.99 -7.29 16.92
CA PRO A 21 23.67 -7.60 16.39
C PRO A 21 23.24 -6.42 15.53
N LEU A 22 22.88 -6.70 14.27
CA LEU A 22 22.25 -5.71 13.42
C LEU A 22 21.08 -5.12 14.22
N PRO A 23 20.91 -3.79 14.27
CA PRO A 23 19.78 -3.21 14.95
C PRO A 23 18.53 -3.83 14.33
N VAL A 24 17.83 -4.64 15.12
CA VAL A 24 16.51 -5.14 14.75
C VAL A 24 15.68 -3.87 14.63
N LEU A 25 15.32 -3.50 13.40
CA LEU A 25 14.35 -2.45 13.15
C LEU A 25 13.06 -2.93 13.78
N ASP A 26 12.79 -2.48 15.00
CA ASP A 26 11.56 -2.77 15.70
C ASP A 26 10.44 -2.01 14.98
N ILE A 27 9.82 -2.68 14.01
CA ILE A 27 8.65 -2.16 13.33
C ILE A 27 7.51 -2.25 14.33
N ASP A 28 6.98 -1.09 14.70
CA ASP A 28 5.76 -0.99 15.48
C ASP A 28 4.57 -1.53 14.66
N HIS A 29 4.33 -2.83 14.81
CA HIS A 29 3.31 -3.56 14.07
C HIS A 29 1.89 -3.10 14.42
N GLU A 30 1.66 -2.61 15.64
CA GLU A 30 0.36 -2.06 16.03
C GLU A 30 0.07 -0.76 15.28
N ARG A 31 1.04 0.15 15.25
CA ARG A 31 0.93 1.39 14.49
C ARG A 31 0.74 1.13 13.00
N MET A 32 1.48 0.18 12.43
CA MET A 32 1.37 -0.16 11.01
C MET A 32 0.04 -0.84 10.67
N MET A 33 -0.47 -1.72 11.53
CA MET A 33 -1.81 -2.30 11.40
C MET A 33 -2.88 -1.19 11.37
N ASN A 34 -2.85 -0.27 12.34
CA ASN A 34 -3.81 0.82 12.43
C ASN A 34 -3.74 1.77 11.23
N TYR A 35 -2.52 2.07 10.74
CA TYR A 35 -2.32 2.83 9.50
C TYR A 35 -3.01 2.17 8.30
N HIS A 36 -2.80 0.86 8.11
CA HIS A 36 -3.38 0.14 6.99
C HIS A 36 -4.90 -0.01 7.11
N LEU A 37 -5.46 -0.20 8.31
CA LEU A 37 -6.91 -0.17 8.52
C LEU A 37 -7.50 1.21 8.19
N GLY A 38 -6.83 2.29 8.59
CA GLY A 38 -7.23 3.65 8.23
C GLY A 38 -7.25 3.88 6.71
N SER A 39 -6.17 3.48 6.02
CA SER A 39 -6.07 3.57 4.56
C SER A 39 -7.12 2.71 3.84
N ALA A 40 -7.37 1.49 4.32
CA ALA A 40 -8.43 0.64 3.80
C ALA A 40 -9.80 1.34 3.91
N ASN A 41 -10.15 1.87 5.09
CA ASN A 41 -11.41 2.59 5.27
C ASN A 41 -11.54 3.80 4.33
N ASN A 42 -10.46 4.56 4.12
CA ASN A 42 -10.45 5.64 3.15
C ASN A 42 -10.77 5.14 1.73
N HIS A 43 -10.12 4.08 1.27
CA HIS A 43 -10.40 3.50 -0.04
C HIS A 43 -11.81 2.92 -0.15
N ARG A 44 -12.36 2.36 0.94
CA ARG A 44 -13.76 1.91 0.97
C ARG A 44 -14.74 3.07 0.75
N MET A 45 -14.47 4.23 1.37
CA MET A 45 -15.28 5.44 1.13
C MET A 45 -15.16 5.91 -0.33
N GLN A 46 -13.96 5.86 -0.90
CA GLN A 46 -13.74 6.24 -2.31
C GLN A 46 -14.47 5.31 -3.29
N VAL A 47 -14.53 4.00 -3.01
CA VAL A 47 -15.34 3.03 -3.77
C VAL A 47 -16.80 3.48 -3.79
N GLY A 48 -17.36 3.82 -2.62
CA GLY A 48 -18.74 4.31 -2.50
C GLY A 48 -18.96 5.62 -3.25
N HIS A 49 -18.03 6.57 -3.14
CA HIS A 49 -18.09 7.85 -3.86
C HIS A 49 -18.16 7.62 -5.38
N HIS A 50 -17.23 6.84 -5.94
CA HIS A 50 -17.19 6.59 -7.37
C HIS A 50 -18.37 5.77 -7.87
N ALA A 51 -18.87 4.81 -7.08
CA ALA A 51 -20.10 4.10 -7.42
C ALA A 51 -21.31 5.05 -7.55
N ASN A 52 -21.46 6.00 -6.62
CA ASN A 52 -22.53 6.99 -6.69
C ASN A 52 -22.38 7.93 -7.90
N GLN A 53 -21.16 8.35 -8.23
CA GLN A 53 -20.90 9.17 -9.42
C GLN A 53 -21.21 8.42 -10.72
N ALA A 54 -20.86 7.13 -10.82
CA ALA A 54 -21.20 6.30 -11.97
C ALA A 54 -22.72 6.18 -12.14
N ILE A 55 -23.48 5.97 -11.06
CA ILE A 55 -24.95 5.95 -11.07
C ILE A 55 -25.51 7.29 -11.56
N PHE A 56 -24.99 8.40 -11.05
CA PHE A 56 -25.41 9.74 -11.49
C PHE A 56 -25.20 9.93 -13.00
N HIS A 57 -24.02 9.60 -13.51
CA HIS A 57 -23.72 9.72 -14.93
C HIS A 57 -24.50 8.75 -15.81
N SER A 58 -24.81 7.55 -15.30
CA SER A 58 -25.70 6.61 -15.98
C SER A 58 -27.11 7.18 -16.17
N GLY A 59 -27.66 7.84 -15.13
CA GLY A 59 -28.95 8.53 -15.22
C GLY A 59 -28.91 9.71 -16.21
N ALA A 60 -27.86 10.52 -16.15
CA ALA A 60 -27.68 11.66 -17.07
C ALA A 60 -27.49 11.20 -18.53
N LEU A 61 -26.79 10.08 -18.75
CA LEU A 61 -26.65 9.42 -20.05
C LEU A 61 -28.01 8.99 -20.62
N ALA A 62 -28.85 8.36 -19.80
CA ALA A 62 -30.18 7.93 -20.23
C ALA A 62 -31.05 9.13 -20.65
N LEU A 63 -31.02 10.22 -19.87
CA LEU A 63 -31.73 11.45 -20.19
C LEU A 63 -31.20 12.12 -21.48
N ALA A 64 -29.87 12.16 -21.67
CA ALA A 64 -29.26 12.71 -22.88
C ALA A 64 -29.67 11.91 -24.13
N LYS A 65 -29.67 10.57 -24.03
CA LYS A 65 -30.15 9.69 -25.11
C LYS A 65 -31.63 9.91 -25.43
N GLN A 66 -32.48 10.08 -24.41
CA GLN A 66 -33.90 10.38 -24.61
C GLN A 66 -34.13 11.72 -25.34
N ARG A 67 -33.23 12.68 -25.15
CA ARG A 67 -33.27 14.01 -25.79
C ARG A 67 -32.56 14.06 -27.15
N ASP A 68 -32.04 12.93 -27.63
CA ASP A 68 -31.21 12.84 -28.83
C ASP A 68 -29.95 13.73 -28.80
N ASP A 69 -29.48 14.08 -27.59
CA ASP A 69 -28.24 14.84 -27.40
C ASP A 69 -27.04 13.88 -27.34
N HIS A 70 -26.54 13.52 -28.52
CA HIS A 70 -25.42 12.58 -28.66
C HIS A 70 -24.12 13.10 -28.03
N HIS A 71 -23.88 14.41 -28.03
CA HIS A 71 -22.67 14.98 -27.44
C HIS A 71 -22.69 14.89 -25.91
N ALA A 72 -23.83 15.20 -25.27
CA ALA A 72 -23.98 14.99 -23.84
C ALA A 72 -23.93 13.50 -23.47
N ALA A 73 -24.58 12.64 -24.26
CA ALA A 73 -24.53 11.19 -24.04
C ALA A 73 -23.09 10.66 -24.06
N ALA A 74 -22.28 11.01 -25.07
CA ALA A 74 -20.89 10.57 -25.14
C ALA A 74 -20.07 11.03 -23.92
N ARG A 75 -20.25 12.26 -23.46
CA ARG A 75 -19.55 12.77 -22.26
C ARG A 75 -19.94 12.02 -20.99
N HIS A 76 -21.24 11.75 -20.79
CA HIS A 76 -21.70 11.01 -19.63
C HIS A 76 -21.30 9.54 -19.65
N GLN A 77 -21.22 8.92 -20.83
CA GLN A 77 -20.67 7.58 -20.99
C GLN A 77 -19.20 7.54 -20.54
N MET A 78 -18.35 8.43 -21.04
CA MET A 78 -16.94 8.49 -20.63
C MET A 78 -16.76 8.75 -19.14
N ALA A 79 -17.59 9.63 -18.56
CA ALA A 79 -17.53 9.93 -17.12
C ALA A 79 -17.97 8.72 -16.26
N MET A 80 -19.00 7.99 -16.69
CA MET A 80 -19.44 6.76 -16.06
C MET A 80 -18.32 5.71 -16.07
N ASP A 81 -17.71 5.49 -17.24
CA ASP A 81 -16.63 4.51 -17.42
C ASP A 81 -15.40 4.87 -16.56
N TYR A 82 -15.04 6.16 -16.50
CA TYR A 82 -13.98 6.66 -15.63
C TYR A 82 -14.23 6.35 -14.15
N HIS A 83 -15.44 6.60 -13.67
CA HIS A 83 -15.77 6.34 -12.28
C HIS A 83 -15.83 4.85 -11.96
N ASP A 84 -16.26 4.02 -12.90
CA ASP A 84 -16.21 2.57 -12.75
C ASP A 84 -14.77 2.04 -12.67
N GLU A 85 -13.85 2.56 -13.50
CA GLU A 85 -12.43 2.22 -13.41
C GLU A 85 -11.83 2.64 -12.05
N GLN A 86 -12.13 3.85 -11.60
CA GLN A 86 -11.64 4.36 -10.31
C GLN A 86 -12.21 3.57 -9.13
N ARG A 87 -13.47 3.14 -9.20
CA ARG A 87 -14.07 2.24 -8.21
C ARG A 87 -13.28 0.94 -8.12
N VAL A 88 -12.97 0.30 -9.24
CA VAL A 88 -12.19 -0.95 -9.28
C VAL A 88 -10.79 -0.74 -8.70
N ARG A 89 -10.12 0.37 -9.06
CA ARG A 89 -8.80 0.72 -8.54
C ARG A 89 -8.80 0.86 -7.02
N HIS A 90 -9.75 1.59 -6.46
CA HIS A 90 -9.86 1.75 -5.01
C HIS A 90 -10.28 0.46 -4.30
N LEU A 91 -11.06 -0.40 -4.94
CA LEU A 91 -11.36 -1.72 -4.38
C LEU A 91 -10.10 -2.59 -4.29
N GLY A 92 -9.22 -2.54 -5.30
CA GLY A 92 -7.91 -3.21 -5.26
C GLY A 92 -7.03 -2.67 -4.13
N GLN A 93 -6.96 -1.35 -3.96
CA GLN A 93 -6.19 -0.71 -2.89
C GLN A 93 -6.74 -1.03 -1.50
N TYR A 94 -8.06 -1.07 -1.35
CA TYR A 94 -8.72 -1.56 -0.13
C TYR A 94 -8.26 -2.97 0.21
N GLY A 95 -8.32 -3.90 -0.75
CA GLY A 95 -7.87 -5.28 -0.56
C GLY A 95 -6.41 -5.38 -0.16
N HIS A 96 -5.53 -4.62 -0.82
CA HIS A 96 -4.11 -4.56 -0.48
C HIS A 96 -3.87 -4.12 0.98
N HIS A 97 -4.52 -3.03 1.41
CA HIS A 97 -4.36 -2.55 2.78
C HIS A 97 -4.96 -3.49 3.82
N MET A 98 -6.06 -4.17 3.52
CA MET A 98 -6.59 -5.20 4.42
C MET A 98 -5.62 -6.36 4.59
N GLN A 99 -4.95 -6.81 3.51
CA GLN A 99 -3.92 -7.85 3.59
C GLN A 99 -2.71 -7.40 4.41
N GLN A 100 -2.26 -6.16 4.28
CA GLN A 100 -1.15 -5.61 5.07
C GLN A 100 -1.52 -5.48 6.56
N ALA A 101 -2.74 -5.02 6.87
CA ALA A 101 -3.21 -4.98 8.25
C ALA A 101 -3.26 -6.38 8.87
N GLU A 102 -3.73 -7.38 8.12
CA GLU A 102 -3.74 -8.77 8.54
C GLU A 102 -2.34 -9.33 8.78
N HIS A 103 -1.37 -9.01 7.91
CA HIS A 103 0.03 -9.39 8.10
C HIS A 103 0.57 -8.86 9.44
N HIS A 104 0.36 -7.57 9.75
CA HIS A 104 0.82 -7.02 11.03
C HIS A 104 0.08 -7.59 12.24
N ARG A 105 -1.21 -7.88 12.11
CA ARG A 105 -1.98 -8.58 13.15
C ARG A 105 -1.37 -9.94 13.50
N GLN A 106 -0.91 -10.69 12.49
CA GLN A 106 -0.24 -11.97 12.69
C GLN A 106 1.09 -11.81 13.43
N GLN A 107 1.90 -10.79 13.08
CA GLN A 107 3.17 -10.51 13.76
C GLN A 107 3.00 -10.17 15.25
N LEU A 108 1.93 -9.45 15.60
CA LEU A 108 1.58 -9.18 17.00
C LEU A 108 1.20 -10.46 17.75
N GLY A 109 0.45 -11.36 17.10
CA GLY A 109 0.07 -12.64 17.69
C GLY A 109 1.24 -13.60 17.89
N THR A 110 2.23 -13.62 16.98
CA THR A 110 3.43 -14.47 17.13
C THR A 110 4.34 -13.98 18.24
N ARG A 111 4.57 -12.66 18.36
CA ARG A 111 5.34 -12.09 19.48
C ARG A 111 4.74 -12.45 20.84
N SER A 112 3.42 -12.41 20.97
CA SER A 112 2.77 -12.76 22.25
C SER A 112 2.95 -14.21 22.69
N ILE A 113 3.33 -15.12 21.79
CA ILE A 113 3.58 -16.53 22.12
C ILE A 113 5.05 -16.74 22.51
N GLU A 114 5.98 -16.10 21.81
CA GLU A 114 7.42 -16.17 22.13
C GLU A 114 7.79 -15.49 23.45
N GLU A 115 7.00 -14.51 23.92
CA GLU A 115 7.18 -13.86 25.23
C GLU A 115 6.64 -14.67 26.42
N LEU A 116 6.01 -15.83 26.19
CA LEU A 116 5.44 -16.70 27.22
C LEU A 116 6.31 -17.93 27.56
N ASP A 117 7.39 -18.17 26.82
CA ASP A 117 8.41 -19.21 27.09
C ASP A 117 9.68 -18.61 27.73
#